data_AF-A0A3D5K1I1-F1
#
_entry.id   AF-A0A3D5K1I1-F1
#
_cell.length_a   1.000
_cell.length_b   1.000
_cell.length_c   1.000
_cell.angle_alpha   90.00
_cell.angle_beta   90.00
_cell.angle_gamma   90.00
#
_symmetry.space_group_name_H-M   'P 1'
#
loop_
_entity.id
_entity.type
_entity.pdbx_description
1 polymer ?
#
loop_
_entity_poly.entity_id
_entity_poly.type
_entity_poly.pdbx_seq_one_letter_code
_entity_poly.pdbx_strand_id
1 'polypeptide(L)'
;TTGLWFALEIMNWLNQMALGFVALIGLVLAGCSGDTYPTEVTLQDAPRLINEAFKDEKDARVKTLASQTSELIKVSNFTAAHEFLSKLLSVPSIASDKRDLLAGVMITVSENLNKAAEQGDPQANQYLRGQSFGK
;
A
#
# COMPACT_ATOMS: atom_id res chain seq x y z
N THR A 1 -7.41 50.12 30.95
CA THR A 1 -6.57 49.26 31.81
C THR A 1 -7.04 47.80 31.83
N THR A 2 -7.50 47.25 30.71
CA THR A 2 -8.13 45.90 30.67
C THR A 2 -7.39 44.86 29.81
N GLY A 3 -6.31 45.24 29.10
CA GLY A 3 -5.58 44.31 28.22
C GLY A 3 -4.44 43.52 28.86
N LEU A 4 -3.92 43.95 30.01
CA LEU A 4 -2.76 43.32 30.67
C LEU A 4 -3.15 42.21 31.67
N TRP A 5 -4.42 42.16 32.10
CA TRP A 5 -4.91 41.14 33.04
C TRP A 5 -5.13 39.78 32.33
N PHE A 6 -5.57 39.80 31.07
CA PHE A 6 -5.83 38.60 30.28
C PHE A 6 -4.54 37.84 29.87
N ALA A 7 -3.43 38.55 29.69
CA ALA A 7 -2.17 37.95 29.24
C ALA A 7 -1.45 37.15 30.36
N LEU A 8 -1.65 37.52 31.62
CA LEU A 8 -1.07 36.84 32.78
C LEU A 8 -1.83 35.54 33.15
N GLU A 9 -3.12 35.46 32.85
CA GLU A 9 -3.94 34.27 33.10
C GLU A 9 -3.57 33.09 32.15
N ILE A 10 -3.26 33.38 30.89
CA ILE A 10 -2.94 32.36 29.86
C ILE A 10 -1.62 31.65 30.16
N MET A 11 -0.64 32.37 30.72
CA MET A 11 0.68 31.81 31.00
C MET A 11 0.68 30.83 32.18
N ASN A 12 -0.26 30.98 33.12
CA ASN A 12 -0.43 30.05 34.24
C ASN A 12 -1.21 28.77 33.85
N TRP A 13 -1.95 28.79 32.73
CA TRP A 13 -2.67 27.63 32.21
C TRP A 13 -1.77 26.68 31.41
N LEU A 14 -0.76 27.21 30.73
CA LEU A 14 0.22 26.42 29.97
C LEU A 14 1.19 25.63 30.86
N ASN A 15 1.44 26.09 32.09
CA ASN A 15 2.37 25.42 33.01
C ASN A 15 1.75 24.21 33.74
N GLN A 16 0.40 24.07 33.75
CA GLN A 16 -0.27 22.90 34.33
C GLN A 16 -0.42 21.72 33.35
N MET A 17 -0.31 21.94 32.04
CA MET A 17 -0.31 20.85 31.04
C MET A 17 1.07 20.29 30.72
N ALA A 18 2.14 20.82 31.31
CA ALA A 18 3.50 20.32 31.09
C ALA A 18 3.87 19.08 31.93
N LEU A 19 3.01 18.68 32.87
CA LEU A 19 3.28 17.61 33.85
C LEU A 19 2.48 16.31 33.62
N GLY A 20 1.95 16.10 32.40
CA GLY A 20 1.22 14.89 32.02
C GLY A 20 1.98 13.94 31.08
N PHE A 21 3.26 14.21 30.78
CA PHE A 21 4.00 13.50 29.73
C PHE A 21 4.95 12.39 30.24
N VAL A 22 4.81 11.97 31.50
CA VAL A 22 5.64 10.92 32.09
C VAL A 22 4.75 9.93 32.85
N ALA A 23 4.19 8.96 32.13
CA ALA A 23 3.98 7.58 32.57
C ALA A 23 2.91 6.88 31.72
N LEU A 24 3.32 6.25 30.62
CA LEU A 24 2.81 4.93 30.25
C LEU A 24 3.70 4.31 29.16
N ILE A 25 4.84 3.83 29.65
CA ILE A 25 5.45 2.60 29.13
C ILE A 25 4.36 1.53 29.16
N GLY A 26 4.03 0.93 28.02
CA GLY A 26 3.05 -0.15 28.02
C GLY A 26 2.53 -0.61 26.68
N LEU A 27 3.41 -1.24 25.89
CA LEU A 27 3.06 -2.47 25.18
C LEU A 27 1.91 -2.40 24.14
N VAL A 28 2.22 -2.08 22.88
CA VAL A 28 1.62 -2.77 21.72
C VAL A 28 2.66 -2.94 20.60
N LEU A 29 3.27 -4.13 20.61
CA LEU A 29 3.50 -5.03 19.47
C LEU A 29 4.21 -4.47 18.22
N ALA A 30 5.38 -5.05 17.96
CA ALA A 30 6.06 -5.13 16.65
C ALA A 30 6.13 -3.81 15.89
N GLY A 31 7.31 -3.18 15.93
CA GLY A 31 7.72 -2.28 14.85
C GLY A 31 7.55 -3.03 13.52
N CYS A 32 6.46 -2.72 12.81
CA CYS A 32 6.29 -3.05 11.41
C CYS A 32 7.47 -2.36 10.72
N SER A 33 8.40 -3.19 10.26
CA SER A 33 9.73 -2.77 9.85
C SER A 33 9.66 -1.73 8.74
N GLY A 34 10.39 -0.64 8.95
CA GLY A 34 10.92 0.22 7.89
C GLY A 34 9.88 0.92 7.04
N ASP A 35 9.81 2.25 7.20
CA ASP A 35 9.40 3.18 6.15
C ASP A 35 10.32 3.06 4.93
N THR A 36 10.24 1.94 4.21
CA THR A 36 10.74 1.84 2.84
C THR A 36 9.50 1.78 1.97
N TYR A 37 9.20 2.90 1.32
CA TYR A 37 8.18 2.90 0.28
C TYR A 37 8.62 1.90 -0.79
N PRO A 38 7.72 0.99 -1.24
CA PRO A 38 8.08 0.02 -2.26
C PRO A 38 8.63 0.71 -3.51
N THR A 39 9.52 0.04 -4.24
CA THR A 39 10.07 0.56 -5.49
C THR A 39 8.96 1.17 -6.36
N GLU A 40 9.10 2.44 -6.72
CA GLU A 40 8.13 3.10 -7.62
C GLU A 40 8.17 2.43 -9.00
N VAL A 41 7.02 1.93 -9.45
CA VAL A 41 6.89 1.21 -10.72
C VAL A 41 5.82 1.89 -11.56
N THR A 42 6.18 2.32 -12.78
CA THR A 42 5.18 2.85 -13.71
C THR A 42 4.33 1.72 -14.31
N LEU A 43 3.12 2.04 -14.73
CA LEU A 43 2.24 1.05 -15.37
C LEU A 43 2.85 0.50 -16.66
N GLN A 44 3.60 1.34 -17.39
CA GLN A 44 4.27 0.98 -18.63
C GLN A 44 5.42 0.01 -18.38
N ASP A 45 6.18 0.22 -17.30
CA ASP A 45 7.33 -0.62 -16.96
C ASP A 45 6.94 -1.90 -16.23
N ALA A 46 5.82 -1.92 -15.51
CA ALA A 46 5.38 -3.04 -14.69
C ALA A 46 5.45 -4.40 -15.42
N PRO A 47 4.90 -4.59 -16.64
CA PRO A 47 4.98 -5.88 -17.32
C PRO A 47 6.42 -6.32 -17.61
N ARG A 48 7.29 -5.38 -17.99
CA ARG A 48 8.70 -5.70 -18.27
C ARG A 48 9.43 -6.09 -16.99
N LEU A 49 9.27 -5.30 -15.93
CA LEU A 49 9.96 -5.52 -14.65
C LEU A 49 9.52 -6.84 -14.00
N ILE A 50 8.22 -7.17 -14.04
CA ILE A 50 7.71 -8.46 -13.55
C ILE A 50 8.32 -9.61 -14.35
N ASN A 51 8.27 -9.56 -15.68
CA ASN A 51 8.82 -10.63 -16.51
C ASN A 51 10.32 -10.84 -16.27
N GLU A 52 11.08 -9.75 -16.10
CA GLU A 52 12.51 -9.80 -15.80
C GLU A 52 12.77 -10.43 -14.42
N ALA A 53 12.07 -9.98 -13.38
CA ALA A 53 12.25 -10.48 -12.01
C ALA A 53 11.87 -11.97 -11.84
N PHE A 54 10.98 -12.49 -12.70
CA PHE A 54 10.50 -13.88 -12.65
C PHE A 54 11.01 -14.76 -13.81
N LYS A 55 11.95 -14.28 -14.65
CA LYS A 55 12.45 -15.03 -15.82
C LYS A 55 13.08 -16.38 -15.45
N ASP A 56 13.83 -16.40 -14.34
CA ASP A 56 14.54 -17.57 -13.81
C ASP A 56 13.81 -18.24 -12.63
N GLU A 57 12.53 -17.90 -12.42
CA GLU A 57 11.72 -18.52 -11.38
C GLU A 57 11.56 -20.03 -11.63
N LYS A 58 11.86 -20.83 -10.60
CA LYS A 58 11.84 -22.30 -10.68
C LYS A 58 10.47 -22.86 -10.36
N ASP A 59 9.69 -22.17 -9.52
CA ASP A 59 8.32 -22.55 -9.26
C ASP A 59 7.43 -22.18 -10.46
N ALA A 60 6.99 -23.20 -11.20
CA ALA A 60 6.16 -23.03 -12.38
C ALA A 60 4.84 -22.29 -12.09
N ARG A 61 4.26 -22.46 -10.89
CA ARG A 61 3.03 -21.76 -10.50
C ARG A 61 3.30 -20.28 -10.30
N VAL A 62 4.37 -19.93 -9.58
CA VAL A 62 4.77 -18.53 -9.35
C VAL A 62 5.12 -17.85 -10.68
N LYS A 63 5.88 -18.53 -11.53
CA LYS A 63 6.22 -18.03 -12.88
C LYS A 63 4.98 -17.78 -13.73
N THR A 64 4.01 -18.70 -13.69
CA THR A 64 2.73 -18.55 -14.41
C THR A 64 1.92 -17.37 -13.88
N LEU A 65 1.81 -17.22 -12.56
CA LEU A 65 1.13 -16.08 -11.95
C LEU A 65 1.77 -14.75 -12.38
N ALA A 66 3.11 -14.64 -12.32
CA ALA A 66 3.84 -13.43 -12.72
C ALA A 66 3.64 -13.09 -14.21
N SER A 67 3.67 -14.11 -15.08
CA SER A 67 3.40 -13.91 -16.51
C SER A 67 1.96 -13.46 -16.76
N GLN A 68 0.97 -14.09 -16.11
CA GLN A 68 -0.44 -13.69 -16.25
C GLN A 68 -0.69 -12.28 -15.72
N THR A 69 -0.11 -11.91 -14.58
CA THR A 69 -0.15 -10.53 -14.08
C THR A 69 0.37 -9.55 -15.12
N SER A 70 1.51 -9.84 -15.74
CA SER A 70 2.11 -8.98 -16.76
C SER A 70 1.19 -8.80 -17.97
N GLU A 71 0.57 -9.87 -18.46
CA GLU A 71 -0.38 -9.79 -19.57
C GLU A 71 -1.65 -9.02 -19.20
N LEU A 72 -2.18 -9.22 -17.99
CA LEU A 72 -3.37 -8.51 -17.50
C LEU A 72 -3.12 -7.00 -17.39
N ILE A 73 -1.92 -6.59 -16.95
CA ILE A 73 -1.53 -5.18 -16.93
C ILE A 73 -1.45 -4.61 -18.35
N LYS A 74 -0.85 -5.34 -19.31
CA LYS A 74 -0.76 -4.90 -20.72
C LYS A 74 -2.12 -4.63 -21.35
N VAL A 75 -3.11 -5.48 -21.04
CA VAL A 75 -4.49 -5.30 -21.54
C VAL A 75 -5.36 -4.44 -20.62
N SER A 76 -4.77 -3.76 -19.64
CA SER A 76 -5.44 -2.87 -18.69
C SER A 76 -6.57 -3.52 -17.88
N ASN A 77 -6.51 -4.83 -17.67
CA ASN A 77 -7.44 -5.53 -16.78
C ASN A 77 -6.91 -5.45 -15.33
N PHE A 78 -7.05 -4.27 -14.73
CA PHE A 78 -6.51 -3.98 -13.40
C PHE A 78 -7.19 -4.77 -12.28
N THR A 79 -8.46 -5.11 -12.44
CA THR A 79 -9.20 -5.97 -11.50
C THR A 79 -8.55 -7.34 -11.38
N ALA A 80 -8.36 -8.04 -12.50
CA ALA A 80 -7.73 -9.35 -12.50
C ALA A 80 -6.24 -9.24 -12.16
N ALA A 81 -5.53 -8.21 -12.63
CA ALA A 81 -4.13 -7.99 -12.26
C ALA A 81 -3.95 -7.86 -10.75
N HIS A 82 -4.83 -7.11 -10.07
CA HIS A 82 -4.82 -6.96 -8.61
C HIS A 82 -5.03 -8.30 -7.90
N GLU A 83 -5.96 -9.15 -8.34
CA GLU A 83 -6.15 -10.48 -7.77
C GLU A 83 -4.91 -11.37 -7.90
N PHE A 84 -4.28 -11.37 -9.07
CA PHE A 84 -3.08 -12.16 -9.32
C PHE A 84 -1.87 -11.65 -8.53
N LEU A 85 -1.74 -10.33 -8.38
CA LEU A 85 -0.74 -9.72 -7.51
C LEU A 85 -0.95 -10.09 -6.05
N SER A 86 -2.19 -10.09 -5.57
CA SER A 86 -2.51 -10.51 -4.20
C SER A 86 -2.11 -11.98 -3.98
N LYS A 87 -2.43 -12.86 -4.94
CA LYS A 87 -1.99 -14.27 -4.94
C LYS A 87 -0.47 -14.39 -4.93
N LEU A 88 0.25 -13.62 -5.75
CA LEU A 88 1.72 -13.61 -5.75
C LEU A 88 2.26 -13.18 -4.39
N LEU A 89 1.82 -12.04 -3.86
CA LEU A 89 2.29 -11.52 -2.56
C LEU A 89 2.01 -12.47 -1.39
N SER A 90 0.97 -13.31 -1.49
CA SER A 90 0.64 -14.35 -0.50
C SER A 90 1.62 -15.54 -0.51
N VAL A 91 2.46 -15.68 -1.54
CA VAL A 91 3.46 -16.76 -1.62
C VAL A 91 4.63 -16.43 -0.68
N PRO A 92 4.87 -17.24 0.38
CA PRO A 92 5.88 -16.91 1.40
C PRO A 92 7.32 -17.07 0.91
N SER A 93 7.56 -17.86 -0.14
CA SER A 93 8.89 -18.15 -0.69
C SER A 93 9.39 -17.11 -1.69
N ILE A 94 8.62 -16.05 -1.97
CA ILE A 94 9.09 -14.96 -2.85
C ILE A 94 10.20 -14.17 -2.15
N ALA A 95 11.32 -13.98 -2.86
CA ALA A 95 12.45 -13.19 -2.39
C ALA A 95 12.05 -11.74 -2.10
N SER A 96 12.71 -11.08 -1.14
CA SER A 96 12.26 -9.77 -0.63
C SER A 96 12.30 -8.67 -1.70
N ASP A 97 13.29 -8.72 -2.60
CA ASP A 97 13.42 -7.82 -3.76
C ASP A 97 12.24 -7.97 -4.74
N LYS A 98 11.86 -9.21 -5.06
CA LYS A 98 10.67 -9.49 -5.89
C LYS A 98 9.40 -9.04 -5.18
N ARG A 99 9.31 -9.22 -3.86
CA ARG A 99 8.15 -8.79 -3.06
C ARG A 99 8.03 -7.26 -3.04
N ASP A 100 9.13 -6.53 -2.92
CA ASP A 100 9.17 -5.07 -2.99
C ASP A 100 8.69 -4.57 -4.36
N LEU A 101 9.23 -5.15 -5.44
CA LEU A 101 8.77 -4.88 -6.81
C LEU A 101 7.26 -5.12 -6.95
N LEU A 102 6.76 -6.28 -6.50
CA LEU A 102 5.34 -6.62 -6.58
C LEU A 102 4.46 -5.68 -5.77
N ALA A 103 4.94 -5.17 -4.64
CA ALA A 103 4.23 -4.17 -3.84
C ALA A 103 4.14 -2.83 -4.57
N GLY A 104 5.23 -2.38 -5.21
CA GLY A 104 5.22 -1.20 -6.08
C GLY A 104 4.24 -1.35 -7.25
N VAL A 105 4.25 -2.50 -7.92
CA VAL A 105 3.28 -2.83 -8.97
C VAL A 105 1.85 -2.81 -8.43
N MET A 106 1.62 -3.37 -7.23
CA MET A 106 0.29 -3.40 -6.60
C MET A 106 -0.26 -2.00 -6.37
N ILE A 107 0.56 -1.06 -5.91
CA ILE A 107 0.17 0.34 -5.74
C ILE A 107 -0.30 0.91 -7.08
N THR A 108 0.53 0.80 -8.12
CA THR A 108 0.23 1.33 -9.46
C THR A 108 -1.03 0.70 -10.07
N VAL A 109 -1.22 -0.61 -9.93
CA VAL A 109 -2.43 -1.28 -10.39
C VAL A 109 -3.65 -0.81 -9.61
N SER A 110 -3.53 -0.62 -8.30
CA SER A 110 -4.61 -0.12 -7.44
C SER A 110 -4.99 1.32 -7.78
N GLU A 111 -4.03 2.19 -8.07
CA GLU A 111 -4.29 3.56 -8.52
C GLU A 111 -5.08 3.58 -9.84
N ASN A 112 -4.70 2.74 -10.81
CA ASN A 112 -5.40 2.67 -12.09
C ASN A 112 -6.78 2.02 -11.97
N LEU A 113 -6.93 1.05 -11.08
CA LEU A 113 -8.22 0.45 -10.74
C LEU A 113 -9.18 1.48 -10.11
N ASN A 114 -8.69 2.31 -9.18
CA ASN A 114 -9.48 3.40 -8.61
C ASN A 114 -9.87 4.44 -9.68
N LYS A 115 -8.93 4.84 -10.56
CA LYS A 115 -9.24 5.74 -11.68
C LYS A 115 -10.32 5.18 -12.61
N ALA A 116 -10.27 3.88 -12.91
CA ALA A 116 -11.32 3.23 -13.71
C ALA A 116 -12.69 3.30 -13.01
N ALA A 117 -12.72 3.05 -11.70
CA ALA A 117 -13.94 3.16 -10.89
C ALA A 117 -14.50 4.59 -10.87
N GLU A 118 -13.64 5.60 -10.71
CA GLU A 118 -13.99 7.03 -10.77
C GLU A 118 -14.55 7.43 -12.14
N GLN A 119 -14.07 6.81 -13.22
CA GLN A 119 -14.58 7.00 -14.58
C GLN A 119 -15.89 6.25 -14.86
N GLY A 120 -16.42 5.53 -13.88
CA GLY A 120 -17.69 4.83 -13.97
C GLY A 120 -17.60 3.38 -14.46
N ASP A 121 -16.40 2.76 -14.42
CA ASP A 121 -16.28 1.33 -14.73
C ASP A 121 -17.05 0.50 -13.68
N PRO A 122 -18.10 -0.26 -14.09
CA PRO A 122 -18.94 -0.99 -13.15
C PRO A 122 -18.21 -2.18 -12.52
N GLN A 123 -17.27 -2.80 -13.24
CA GLN A 123 -16.51 -3.95 -12.75
C GLN A 123 -15.49 -3.50 -11.70
N ALA A 124 -14.76 -2.41 -11.94
CA ALA A 124 -13.84 -1.82 -10.97
C ALA A 124 -14.59 -1.37 -9.70
N ASN A 125 -15.73 -0.69 -9.87
CA ASN A 125 -16.58 -0.28 -8.75
C ASN A 125 -17.12 -1.47 -7.93
N GLN A 126 -17.55 -2.55 -8.60
CA GLN A 126 -18.00 -3.76 -7.89
C GLN A 126 -16.85 -4.42 -7.14
N TYR A 127 -15.68 -4.54 -7.77
CA TYR A 127 -14.50 -5.14 -7.16
C TYR A 127 -14.03 -4.38 -5.92
N LEU A 128 -13.88 -3.05 -6.01
CA LEU A 128 -13.46 -2.21 -4.89
C LEU A 128 -14.45 -2.25 -3.73
N ARG A 129 -15.76 -2.28 -4.01
CA ARG A 129 -16.78 -2.51 -2.97
C ARG A 129 -16.56 -3.86 -2.28
N GLY A 130 -16.36 -4.93 -3.05
CA GLY A 130 -16.05 -6.25 -2.49
C GLY A 130 -14.83 -6.25 -1.57
N GLN A 131 -13.76 -5.56 -1.96
CA GLN A 131 -12.54 -5.39 -1.15
C GLN A 131 -12.79 -4.58 0.13
N SER A 132 -13.59 -3.51 0.05
CA SER A 132 -13.89 -2.66 1.20
C SER A 132 -14.73 -3.34 2.28
N PHE A 133 -15.62 -4.26 1.90
CA PHE A 133 -16.52 -4.96 2.84
C PHE A 133 -15.95 -6.29 3.36
N GLY A 134 -14.80 -6.74 2.86
CA GLY A 134 -14.18 -8.03 3.23
C GLY A 134 -13.28 -8.00 4.48
N LYS A 135 -13.47 -7.04 5.40
CA LYS A 135 -12.64 -6.87 6.60
C LYS A 135 -13.26 -7.54 7.83
#